data_AF-A0A258BGC5-F1
#
_entry.id   AF-A0A258BGC5-F1
#
_cell.length_a   1.000
_cell.length_b   1.000
_cell.length_c   1.000
_cell.angle_alpha   90.00
_cell.angle_beta   90.00
_cell.angle_gamma   90.00
#
_symmetry.space_group_name_H-M   'P 1'
#
loop_
_entity.id
_entity.type
_entity.pdbx_description
1 polymer ?
#
loop_
_entity_poly.entity_id
_entity_poly.type
_entity_poly.pdbx_seq_one_letter_code
_entity_poly.pdbx_strand_id
1 'polypeptide(L)'
;MADDSGRLNQVFAETSFLYGGNAVFIEQIQEKWAKDPNSVSPAWRAFFDQLMDQPSVVADNADAGSWARDIPAVRDELTSAMDGLWPAVEAKAAKMPEKAAATVTGTAAPSPEALRAASRDSVRALMLIRAYRIRGHLQSNLDPLGISPKGTNPELEPSHWGFTDAD
;
A
#
# COMPACT_ATOMS: atom_id res chain seq x y z
N MET A 1 33.31 -39.79 9.20
CA MET A 1 31.94 -39.68 8.62
C MET A 1 30.90 -39.27 9.66
N ALA A 2 31.29 -38.62 10.78
CA ALA A 2 30.36 -38.17 11.83
C ALA A 2 30.49 -36.67 12.16
N ASP A 3 31.28 -35.95 11.36
CA ASP A 3 31.75 -34.58 11.54
C ASP A 3 31.16 -33.60 10.51
N ASP A 4 30.61 -34.09 9.39
CA ASP A 4 30.03 -33.25 8.34
C ASP A 4 28.76 -32.50 8.78
N SER A 5 27.94 -33.09 9.65
CA SER A 5 26.67 -32.48 10.08
C SER A 5 26.87 -31.18 10.89
N GLY A 6 27.93 -31.10 11.70
CA GLY A 6 28.27 -29.88 12.45
C GLY A 6 28.73 -28.76 11.53
N ARG A 7 29.55 -29.10 10.53
CA ARG A 7 30.04 -28.17 9.52
C ARG A 7 28.91 -27.59 8.66
N LEU A 8 27.94 -28.42 8.28
CA LEU A 8 26.77 -27.98 7.51
C LEU A 8 25.90 -27.00 8.30
N ASN A 9 25.66 -27.25 9.59
CA ASN A 9 24.91 -26.33 10.45
C ASN A 9 25.63 -25.01 10.65
N GLN A 10 26.96 -25.02 10.75
CA GLN A 10 27.75 -23.80 10.87
C GLN A 10 27.69 -22.96 9.58
N VAL A 11 27.90 -23.59 8.42
CA VAL A 11 27.75 -22.90 7.12
C VAL A 11 26.34 -22.34 6.97
N PHE A 12 25.32 -23.12 7.34
CA PHE A 12 23.94 -22.66 7.30
C PHE A 12 23.71 -21.44 8.21
N ALA A 13 24.22 -21.45 9.44
CA ALA A 13 24.11 -20.30 10.33
C ALA A 13 24.79 -19.05 9.74
N GLU A 14 25.97 -19.21 9.16
CA GLU A 14 26.75 -18.14 8.53
C GLU A 14 26.09 -17.59 7.26
N THR A 15 25.43 -18.41 6.44
CA THR A 15 24.80 -17.97 5.18
C THR A 15 23.28 -17.80 5.25
N SER A 16 22.65 -18.09 6.39
CA SER A 16 21.18 -18.06 6.55
C SER A 16 20.56 -16.70 6.22
N PHE A 17 21.34 -15.62 6.34
CA PHE A 17 20.89 -14.29 5.99
C PHE A 17 20.73 -14.08 4.46
N LEU A 18 21.47 -14.85 3.64
CA LEU A 18 21.46 -14.83 2.17
C LEU A 18 20.29 -15.62 1.59
N TYR A 19 19.06 -15.24 1.92
CA TYR A 19 17.86 -15.84 1.35
C TYR A 19 16.98 -14.79 0.68
N GLY A 20 16.15 -15.22 -0.27
CA GLY A 20 15.42 -14.31 -1.18
C GLY A 20 14.52 -13.28 -0.49
N GLY A 21 13.96 -13.57 0.68
CA GLY A 21 13.15 -12.59 1.42
C GLY A 21 13.94 -11.42 1.98
N ASN A 22 15.25 -11.59 2.19
CA ASN A 22 16.16 -10.53 2.61
C ASN A 22 16.90 -9.86 1.44
N ALA A 23 16.68 -10.28 0.19
CA ALA A 23 17.47 -9.83 -0.96
C ALA A 23 17.48 -8.30 -1.10
N VAL A 24 16.32 -7.67 -1.04
CA VAL A 24 16.18 -6.20 -1.14
C VAL A 24 16.99 -5.47 -0.06
N PHE A 25 16.99 -6.00 1.17
CA PHE A 25 17.75 -5.40 2.27
C PHE A 25 19.26 -5.53 2.05
N ILE A 26 19.72 -6.69 1.58
CA ILE A 26 21.14 -6.94 1.29
C ILE A 26 21.60 -6.03 0.15
N GLU A 27 20.82 -5.91 -0.92
CA GLU A 27 21.09 -5.01 -2.05
C GLU A 27 21.24 -3.56 -1.59
N GLN A 28 20.34 -3.08 -0.72
CA GLN A 28 20.42 -1.73 -0.16
C GLN A 28 21.66 -1.50 0.70
N ILE A 29 22.11 -2.51 1.47
CA ILE A 29 23.35 -2.39 2.23
C ILE A 29 24.56 -2.42 1.29
N GLN A 30 24.54 -3.28 0.27
CA GLN A 30 25.61 -3.36 -0.72
C GLN A 30 25.75 -2.05 -1.51
N GLU A 31 24.63 -1.42 -1.89
CA GLU A 31 24.61 -0.10 -2.53
C GLU A 31 25.27 0.97 -1.65
N LYS A 32 24.98 0.97 -0.35
CA LYS A 32 25.61 1.88 0.63
C LYS A 32 27.12 1.62 0.72
N TRP A 33 27.53 0.35 0.80
CA TRP A 33 28.94 -0.03 0.82
C TRP A 33 29.68 0.40 -0.46
N ALA A 34 29.06 0.25 -1.63
CA ALA A 34 29.64 0.67 -2.90
C ALA A 34 29.84 2.20 -2.99
N LYS A 35 28.95 2.98 -2.38
CA LYS A 35 29.11 4.45 -2.27
C LYS A 35 30.17 4.84 -1.24
N ASP A 36 30.14 4.22 -0.07
CA ASP A 36 31.12 4.41 1.00
C ASP A 36 31.25 3.13 1.84
N PRO A 37 32.40 2.44 1.80
CA PRO A 37 32.63 1.23 2.60
C PRO A 37 32.50 1.45 4.11
N ASN A 38 32.69 2.69 4.60
CA ASN A 38 32.56 3.02 6.02
C ASN A 38 31.11 3.21 6.49
N SER A 39 30.16 3.29 5.56
CA SER A 39 28.73 3.46 5.86
C SER A 39 28.05 2.18 6.40
N VAL A 40 28.71 1.03 6.26
CA VAL A 40 28.21 -0.28 6.72
C VAL A 40 29.05 -0.82 7.87
N SER A 41 28.51 -1.80 8.58
CA SER A 41 29.21 -2.44 9.71
C SER A 41 30.47 -3.17 9.24
N PRO A 42 31.47 -3.38 10.12
CA PRO A 42 32.70 -4.10 9.76
C PRO A 42 32.45 -5.52 9.21
N ALA A 43 31.43 -6.22 9.72
CA ALA A 43 31.04 -7.54 9.25
C ALA A 43 30.52 -7.50 7.80
N TRP A 44 29.65 -6.53 7.49
CA TRP A 44 29.15 -6.31 6.13
C TRP A 44 30.25 -5.90 5.16
N ARG A 45 31.13 -4.99 5.59
CA ARG A 45 32.29 -4.58 4.78
C ARG A 45 33.18 -5.77 4.44
N ALA A 46 33.55 -6.57 5.43
CA ALA A 46 34.38 -7.76 5.21
C ALA A 46 33.71 -8.77 4.27
N PHE A 47 32.38 -8.93 4.36
CA PHE A 47 31.61 -9.79 3.46
C PHE A 47 31.62 -9.27 2.01
N PHE A 48 31.35 -7.97 1.79
CA PHE A 48 31.35 -7.39 0.43
C PHE A 48 32.75 -7.28 -0.17
N ASP A 49 33.78 -7.01 0.65
CA ASP A 49 35.17 -7.02 0.21
C ASP A 49 35.60 -8.42 -0.28
N GLN A 50 35.05 -9.50 0.29
CA GLN A 50 35.28 -10.87 -0.18
C GLN A 50 34.65 -11.18 -1.53
N LEU A 51 33.54 -10.51 -1.87
CA LEU A 51 32.85 -10.69 -3.16
C LEU A 51 33.64 -10.06 -4.32
N MET A 52 34.53 -9.09 -4.02
CA MET A 52 35.36 -8.40 -5.01
C MET A 52 34.55 -7.73 -6.14
N ASP A 53 33.28 -7.38 -5.85
CA ASP A 53 32.43 -6.66 -6.79
C ASP A 53 32.94 -5.23 -7.00
N GLN A 54 32.88 -4.77 -8.25
CA GLN A 54 33.23 -3.39 -8.58
C GLN A 54 32.11 -2.45 -8.09
N PRO A 55 32.41 -1.40 -7.31
CA PRO A 55 31.39 -0.47 -6.83
C PRO A 55 30.52 0.15 -7.93
N SER A 56 31.08 0.37 -9.12
CA SER A 56 30.32 0.86 -10.28
C SER A 56 29.25 -0.12 -10.75
N VAL A 57 29.57 -1.42 -10.77
CA VAL A 57 28.63 -2.48 -11.19
C VAL A 57 27.53 -2.64 -10.15
N VAL A 58 27.87 -2.54 -8.86
CA VAL A 58 26.87 -2.54 -7.78
C VAL A 58 25.92 -1.36 -7.92
N ALA A 59 26.43 -0.16 -8.21
CA ALA A 59 25.61 1.03 -8.42
C ALA A 59 24.68 0.88 -9.64
N ASP A 60 25.18 0.35 -10.75
CA ASP A 60 24.39 0.10 -11.96
C ASP A 60 23.28 -0.94 -11.72
N ASN A 61 23.56 -1.99 -10.92
CA ASN A 61 22.57 -3.01 -10.57
C ASN A 61 21.53 -2.52 -9.56
N ALA A 62 21.89 -1.58 -8.70
CA ALA A 62 20.97 -0.96 -7.75
C ALA A 62 20.01 0.03 -8.43
N ASP A 63 20.38 0.58 -9.58
CA ASP A 63 19.50 1.44 -10.36
C ASP A 63 18.39 0.63 -11.03
N ALA A 64 17.28 1.30 -11.29
CA ALA A 64 16.17 0.73 -12.02
C ALA A 64 16.64 0.48 -13.46
N GLY A 65 17.02 -0.78 -13.77
CA GLY A 65 17.55 -1.15 -15.08
C GLY A 65 16.63 -0.78 -16.24
N SER A 66 17.08 -0.90 -17.49
CA SER A 66 16.32 -0.46 -18.67
C SER A 66 14.94 -1.11 -18.88
N TRP A 67 14.63 -2.17 -18.14
CA TRP A 67 13.31 -2.81 -18.08
C TRP A 67 12.34 -2.11 -17.12
N ALA A 68 12.86 -1.31 -16.19
CA ALA A 68 12.06 -0.57 -15.25
C ALA A 68 11.22 0.46 -15.99
N ARG A 69 9.94 0.51 -15.63
CA ARG A 69 9.03 1.52 -16.16
C ARG A 69 9.08 2.72 -15.24
N ASP A 70 9.08 3.89 -15.82
CA ASP A 70 8.88 5.13 -15.07
C ASP A 70 7.50 5.07 -14.42
N ILE A 71 7.46 4.91 -13.10
CA ILE A 71 6.21 4.89 -12.33
C ILE A 71 5.91 6.35 -12.00
N PRO A 72 4.79 6.92 -12.49
CA PRO A 72 4.44 8.28 -12.17
C PRO A 72 4.41 8.46 -10.65
N ALA A 73 5.21 9.41 -10.14
CA ALA A 73 5.19 9.76 -8.72
C ALA A 73 3.80 10.28 -8.29
N VAL A 74 3.01 10.76 -9.24
CA VAL A 74 1.61 11.14 -9.04
C VAL A 74 0.76 9.87 -9.02
N ARG A 75 0.35 9.47 -7.83
CA ARG A 75 -0.64 8.38 -7.66
C ARG A 75 -1.96 8.78 -8.29
N ASP A 76 -2.44 7.92 -9.18
CA ASP A 76 -3.79 8.02 -9.75
C ASP A 76 -4.87 7.67 -8.71
N GLU A 77 -6.08 8.15 -8.97
CA GLU A 77 -7.27 7.89 -8.15
C GLU A 77 -7.60 6.40 -8.11
N LEU A 78 -7.47 5.68 -9.22
CA LEU A 78 -7.73 4.23 -9.26
C LEU A 78 -6.77 3.46 -8.33
N THR A 79 -5.48 3.79 -8.40
CA THR A 79 -4.45 3.20 -7.52
C THR A 79 -4.74 3.52 -6.05
N SER A 80 -5.16 4.76 -5.76
CA SER A 80 -5.55 5.23 -4.42
C SER A 80 -6.80 4.59 -3.89
N ALA A 81 -7.76 4.30 -4.76
CA ALA A 81 -8.87 3.46 -4.40
C ALA A 81 -8.34 2.09 -3.98
N MET A 82 -7.63 1.37 -4.86
CA MET A 82 -7.31 -0.06 -4.70
C MET A 82 -6.59 -0.42 -3.39
N ASP A 83 -5.61 0.37 -2.95
CA ASP A 83 -4.85 0.10 -1.73
C ASP A 83 -5.25 0.99 -0.52
N GLY A 84 -6.11 1.99 -0.72
CA GLY A 84 -6.60 2.89 0.32
C GLY A 84 -5.64 4.01 0.74
N LEU A 85 -4.50 4.18 0.06
CA LEU A 85 -3.57 5.29 0.30
C LEU A 85 -4.00 6.51 -0.51
N TRP A 86 -4.48 7.56 0.16
CA TRP A 86 -4.98 8.79 -0.48
C TRP A 86 -4.11 10.02 -0.15
N PRO A 87 -3.04 10.28 -0.92
CA PRO A 87 -2.07 11.35 -0.61
C PRO A 87 -2.71 12.75 -0.58
N ALA A 88 -3.69 12.99 -1.45
CA ALA A 88 -4.40 14.27 -1.53
C ALA A 88 -5.31 14.51 -0.32
N VAL A 89 -5.84 13.48 0.33
CA VAL A 89 -6.71 13.62 1.51
C VAL A 89 -5.87 14.01 2.73
N GLU A 90 -4.70 13.41 2.92
CA GLU A 90 -3.78 13.78 4.00
C GLU A 90 -3.23 15.21 3.83
N ALA A 91 -2.82 15.58 2.61
CA ALA A 91 -2.33 16.93 2.34
C ALA A 91 -3.42 18.00 2.51
N LYS A 92 -4.69 17.68 2.18
CA LYS A 92 -5.83 18.59 2.31
C LYS A 92 -6.36 18.65 3.76
N ALA A 93 -6.25 17.56 4.52
CA ALA A 93 -6.51 17.54 5.96
C ALA A 93 -5.43 18.33 6.74
N ALA A 94 -4.15 18.21 6.36
CA ALA A 94 -3.06 18.97 6.95
C ALA A 94 -3.08 20.47 6.57
N LYS A 95 -3.60 20.79 5.38
CA LYS A 95 -3.79 22.17 4.88
C LYS A 95 -5.22 22.66 5.02
N MET A 96 -6.03 22.13 5.94
CA MET A 96 -7.32 22.73 6.27
C MET A 96 -7.07 23.82 7.32
N PRO A 97 -6.89 25.11 6.93
CA PRO A 97 -7.00 26.17 7.91
C PRO A 97 -8.42 26.14 8.45
N GLU A 98 -8.55 26.45 9.74
CA GLU A 98 -9.77 26.74 10.51
C GLU A 98 -10.82 27.63 9.79
N LYS A 99 -10.48 28.23 8.65
CA LYS A 99 -11.30 29.12 7.82
C LYS A 99 -12.20 28.45 6.79
N ALA A 100 -12.17 27.12 6.62
CA ALA A 100 -13.19 26.42 5.82
C ALA A 100 -14.59 26.40 6.49
N ALA A 101 -14.74 26.97 7.69
CA ALA A 101 -16.05 27.26 8.29
C ALA A 101 -16.73 28.52 7.72
N ALA A 102 -16.04 29.34 6.91
CA ALA A 102 -16.50 30.69 6.56
C ALA A 102 -17.04 30.86 5.12
N THR A 103 -17.23 29.79 4.34
CA THR A 103 -17.75 29.89 2.96
C THR A 103 -18.89 28.93 2.64
N VAL A 104 -19.76 28.67 3.62
CA VAL A 104 -21.15 28.32 3.35
C VAL A 104 -21.98 29.59 3.54
N THR A 105 -22.10 30.39 2.49
CA THR A 105 -23.10 31.47 2.43
C THR A 105 -24.48 30.83 2.42
N GLY A 106 -25.13 30.74 3.59
CA GLY A 106 -26.58 30.65 3.66
C GLY A 106 -27.24 29.50 4.43
N THR A 107 -26.54 28.76 5.29
CA THR A 107 -27.22 27.87 6.26
C THR A 107 -26.68 28.11 7.65
N ALA A 108 -27.58 28.30 8.61
CA ALA A 108 -27.26 28.37 10.04
C ALA A 108 -26.34 27.19 10.41
N ALA A 109 -25.35 27.44 11.27
CA ALA A 109 -24.42 26.40 11.72
C ALA A 109 -25.22 25.15 12.13
N PRO A 110 -24.90 23.96 11.59
CA PRO A 110 -25.68 22.77 11.87
C PRO A 110 -25.69 22.50 13.37
N SER A 111 -26.84 22.10 13.90
CA SER A 111 -26.94 21.75 15.32
C SER A 111 -25.94 20.64 15.65
N PRO A 112 -25.45 20.54 16.89
CA PRO A 112 -24.58 19.45 17.31
C PRO A 112 -25.18 18.06 17.03
N GLU A 113 -26.51 17.94 16.96
CA GLU A 113 -27.21 16.72 16.58
C GLU A 113 -27.13 16.43 15.09
N ALA A 114 -27.31 17.45 14.23
CA ALA A 114 -27.16 17.32 12.79
C ALA A 114 -25.73 16.90 12.40
N LEU A 115 -24.71 17.43 13.09
CA LEU A 115 -23.33 17.02 12.88
C LEU A 115 -23.10 15.55 13.25
N ARG A 116 -23.66 15.07 14.37
CA ARG A 116 -23.58 13.66 14.77
C ARG A 116 -24.34 12.73 13.83
N ALA A 117 -25.46 13.19 13.27
CA ALA A 117 -26.20 12.46 12.24
C ALA A 117 -25.33 12.31 10.97
N ALA A 118 -24.85 13.42 10.41
CA ALA A 118 -23.98 13.41 9.24
C ALA A 118 -22.71 12.55 9.41
N SER A 119 -22.10 12.56 10.61
CA SER A 119 -20.97 11.68 10.90
C SER A 119 -21.34 10.19 10.87
N ARG A 120 -22.53 9.81 11.34
CA ARG A 120 -22.98 8.41 11.25
C ARG A 120 -23.30 8.03 9.81
N ASP A 121 -23.89 8.93 9.03
CA ASP A 121 -24.26 8.68 7.64
C ASP A 121 -23.02 8.59 6.74
N SER A 122 -21.98 9.38 7.00
CA SER A 122 -20.70 9.25 6.29
C SER A 122 -20.02 7.91 6.56
N VAL A 123 -20.08 7.38 7.80
CA VAL A 123 -19.57 6.03 8.11
C VAL A 123 -20.37 4.96 7.38
N ARG A 124 -21.71 5.07 7.35
CA ARG A 124 -22.58 4.14 6.59
C ARG A 124 -22.27 4.18 5.10
N ALA A 125 -22.07 5.38 4.54
CA ALA A 125 -21.72 5.56 3.13
C ALA A 125 -20.36 4.93 2.81
N LEU A 126 -19.35 5.11 3.66
CA LEU A 126 -18.05 4.48 3.50
C LEU A 126 -18.13 2.94 3.52
N MET A 127 -18.98 2.37 4.38
CA MET A 127 -19.20 0.93 4.40
C MET A 127 -19.89 0.43 3.13
N LEU A 128 -20.89 1.15 2.62
CA LEU A 128 -21.55 0.86 1.35
C LEU A 128 -20.57 0.90 0.17
N ILE A 129 -19.75 1.95 0.07
CA ILE A 129 -18.71 2.08 -0.97
C ILE A 129 -17.76 0.88 -0.89
N ARG A 130 -17.30 0.52 0.31
CA ARG A 130 -16.44 -0.65 0.50
C ARG A 130 -17.12 -1.94 0.04
N ALA A 131 -18.40 -2.13 0.35
CA ALA A 131 -19.16 -3.30 -0.08
C ALA A 131 -19.22 -3.40 -1.62
N TYR A 132 -19.53 -2.30 -2.33
CA TYR A 132 -19.50 -2.26 -3.79
C TYR A 132 -18.12 -2.56 -4.37
N ARG A 133 -17.05 -2.06 -3.74
CA ARG A 133 -15.69 -2.29 -4.22
C ARG A 133 -15.25 -3.75 -4.08
N ILE A 134 -15.66 -4.43 -3.01
CA ILE A 134 -15.28 -5.83 -2.75
C ILE A 134 -16.22 -6.80 -3.47
N ARG A 135 -17.52 -6.53 -3.48
CA ARG A 135 -18.58 -7.48 -3.89
C ARG A 135 -19.48 -6.99 -5.01
N GLY A 136 -19.33 -5.75 -5.51
CA GLY A 136 -20.18 -5.20 -6.57
C GLY A 136 -20.14 -5.99 -7.89
N HIS A 137 -19.05 -6.75 -8.12
CA HIS A 137 -18.95 -7.67 -9.25
C HIS A 137 -20.07 -8.75 -9.24
N LEU A 138 -20.61 -9.09 -8.07
CA LEU A 138 -21.69 -10.08 -7.92
C LEU A 138 -23.05 -9.57 -8.41
N GLN A 139 -23.29 -8.26 -8.42
CA GLN A 139 -24.49 -7.63 -8.97
C GLN A 139 -24.32 -7.16 -10.43
N SER A 140 -23.12 -7.30 -11.00
CA SER A 140 -22.82 -6.82 -12.34
C SER A 140 -23.49 -7.67 -13.42
N ASN A 141 -23.95 -7.02 -14.50
CA ASN A 141 -24.59 -7.70 -15.62
C ASN A 141 -23.56 -8.26 -16.61
N LEU A 142 -22.93 -9.38 -16.26
CA LEU A 142 -21.87 -10.01 -17.07
C LEU A 142 -22.37 -11.07 -18.05
N ASP A 143 -23.58 -11.58 -17.86
CA ASP A 143 -24.17 -12.63 -18.70
C ASP A 143 -25.02 -12.00 -19.83
N PRO A 144 -24.54 -11.99 -21.09
CA PRO A 144 -25.29 -11.43 -22.22
C PRO A 144 -26.51 -12.28 -22.61
N LEU A 145 -26.55 -13.55 -22.20
CA LEU A 145 -27.66 -14.47 -22.49
C LEU A 145 -28.72 -14.47 -21.38
N GLY A 146 -28.41 -13.92 -20.20
CA GLY A 146 -29.34 -13.79 -19.08
C GLY A 146 -29.80 -15.12 -18.48
N ILE A 147 -28.97 -16.17 -18.58
CA ILE A 147 -29.29 -17.52 -18.11
C ILE A 147 -29.01 -17.65 -16.61
N SER A 148 -27.99 -16.94 -16.12
CA SER A 148 -27.56 -16.99 -14.73
C SER A 148 -28.49 -16.18 -13.83
N PRO A 149 -29.06 -16.76 -12.76
CA PRO A 149 -29.88 -16.00 -11.81
C PRO A 149 -28.99 -15.02 -11.04
N LYS A 150 -29.42 -13.76 -10.93
CA LYS A 150 -28.72 -12.75 -10.12
C LYS A 150 -28.86 -13.11 -8.64
N GLY A 151 -27.74 -13.32 -7.96
CA GLY A 151 -27.73 -13.55 -6.52
C GLY A 151 -28.18 -12.30 -5.76
N THR A 152 -28.99 -12.48 -4.72
CA THR A 152 -29.35 -11.40 -3.80
C THR A 152 -28.19 -11.13 -2.86
N ASN A 153 -27.67 -9.90 -2.87
CA ASN A 153 -26.55 -9.46 -2.04
C ASN A 153 -27.00 -8.30 -1.15
N PRO A 154 -27.51 -8.56 0.08
CA PRO A 154 -28.06 -7.52 0.94
C PRO A 154 -27.05 -6.41 1.27
N GLU A 155 -25.76 -6.73 1.37
CA GLU A 155 -24.71 -5.75 1.68
C GLU A 155 -24.53 -4.67 0.61
N LEU A 156 -25.01 -4.88 -0.61
CA LEU A 156 -24.97 -3.90 -1.70
C LEU A 156 -26.21 -3.00 -1.75
N GLU A 157 -27.24 -3.33 -0.96
CA GLU A 157 -28.46 -2.53 -0.87
C GLU A 157 -28.25 -1.38 0.13
N PRO A 158 -28.55 -0.12 -0.23
CA PRO A 158 -28.42 1.02 0.69
C PRO A 158 -29.23 0.83 1.99
N SER A 159 -30.40 0.19 1.90
CA SER A 159 -31.26 -0.09 3.05
C SER A 159 -30.60 -0.99 4.10
N HIS A 160 -29.67 -1.86 3.70
CA HIS A 160 -28.90 -2.68 4.65
C HIS A 160 -28.02 -1.84 5.58
N TRP A 161 -27.57 -0.68 5.11
CA TRP A 161 -26.76 0.26 5.88
C TRP A 161 -27.58 1.36 6.57
N GLY A 162 -28.91 1.30 6.44
CA GLY A 162 -29.85 2.23 7.08
C GLY A 162 -30.15 3.50 6.29
N PHE A 163 -29.86 3.52 4.98
CA PHE A 163 -30.31 4.57 4.07
C PHE A 163 -31.78 4.38 3.69
N THR A 164 -32.50 5.48 3.59
CA THR A 164 -33.87 5.55 3.11
C THR A 164 -33.92 6.29 1.76
N ASP A 165 -35.06 6.25 1.06
CA ASP A 165 -35.21 6.94 -0.22
C ASP A 165 -35.08 8.48 -0.12
N ALA A 166 -35.06 9.03 1.09
CA ALA A 166 -34.95 10.47 1.35
C ALA A 166 -33.50 10.96 1.56
N ASP A 167 -32.53 10.04 1.73
CA ASP A 167 -31.11 10.35 1.98
C ASP A 167 -30.30 10.44 0.68
#